data_AF-A0A9E2DH12-F1
#
_entry.id   AF-A0A9E2DH12-F1
#
_cell.length_a   1.000
_cell.length_b   1.000
_cell.length_c   1.000
_cell.angle_alpha   90.00
_cell.angle_beta   90.00
_cell.angle_gamma   90.00
#
_symmetry.space_group_name_H-M   'P 1'
#
loop_
_entity.id
_entity.type
_entity.pdbx_description
1 polymer ?
#
loop_
_entity_poly.entity_id
_entity_poly.type
_entity_poly.pdbx_seq_one_letter_code
_entity_poly.pdbx_strand_id
1 'polypeptide(L)'
;MSVCQHQFLPNPAAVTRVYQRRQPERTAAYQIVQHHLETWLSSTREAHPDDNPVPYYVERDLRKFLECGILAHGFARVRCETCGENFLIAYSCKGRGICSSCNTKRLFETSVNLLEHRFPQVPVRQWVIALPK
;
A
#
# COMPACT_ATOMS: atom_id res chain seq x y z
N MET A 1 0.51 35.89 -1.61
CA MET A 1 0.91 34.89 -0.61
C MET A 1 0.24 33.58 -0.98
N SER A 2 0.93 32.65 -1.63
CA SER A 2 0.35 31.37 -2.07
C SER A 2 1.30 30.24 -1.73
N VAL A 3 0.94 29.41 -0.74
CA VAL A 3 1.38 28.02 -0.63
C VAL A 3 0.33 27.20 0.16
N CYS A 4 -0.65 26.56 -0.50
CA CYS A 4 -1.10 25.22 -0.06
C CYS A 4 -0.57 24.26 -1.11
N GLN A 5 0.34 23.41 -0.66
CA GLN A 5 0.95 22.32 -1.42
C GLN A 5 0.98 21.09 -0.48
N HIS A 6 -0.19 20.73 0.08
CA HIS A 6 -0.48 19.47 0.79
C HIS A 6 0.49 19.12 1.95
N GLN A 7 0.61 20.02 2.93
CA GLN A 7 1.57 19.99 4.04
C GLN A 7 1.14 19.02 5.18
N PHE A 8 2.03 18.08 5.56
CA PHE A 8 2.09 17.51 6.92
C PHE A 8 3.34 18.14 7.57
N LEU A 9 3.20 18.99 8.60
CA LEU A 9 4.36 19.39 9.44
C LEU A 9 3.95 19.48 10.91
N PRO A 10 4.81 18.96 11.79
CA PRO A 10 5.75 19.86 12.47
C PRO A 10 7.18 19.30 12.44
N ASN A 11 7.96 19.62 11.41
CA ASN A 11 9.43 19.57 11.49
C ASN A 11 10.03 20.63 10.55
N PRO A 12 10.75 21.66 11.06
CA PRO A 12 11.30 22.74 10.24
C PRO A 12 12.40 22.30 9.24
N ALA A 13 12.90 21.05 9.32
CA ALA A 13 13.85 20.48 8.36
C ALA A 13 13.20 19.66 7.22
N ALA A 14 11.87 19.47 7.23
CA ALA A 14 11.21 18.58 6.27
C ALA A 14 10.81 19.32 4.98
N VAL A 15 11.34 18.85 3.85
CA VAL A 15 10.97 19.31 2.50
C VAL A 15 9.46 19.13 2.29
N THR A 16 8.76 20.19 1.88
CA THR A 16 7.34 20.15 1.52
C THR A 16 7.14 19.19 0.35
N ARG A 17 6.71 17.95 0.61
CA ARG A 17 6.31 17.01 -0.44
C ARG A 17 4.83 17.23 -0.76
N VAL A 18 4.55 17.80 -1.92
CA VAL A 18 3.22 17.75 -2.53
C VAL A 18 2.80 16.29 -2.64
N TYR A 19 1.58 15.96 -2.20
CA TYR A 19 1.02 14.63 -2.44
C TYR A 19 0.99 14.35 -3.94
N GLN A 20 1.74 13.33 -4.36
CA GLN A 20 1.69 12.82 -5.73
C GLN A 20 0.93 11.51 -5.73
N ARG A 21 -0.09 11.43 -6.59
CA ARG A 21 -0.87 10.20 -6.77
C ARG A 21 0.08 9.10 -7.24
N ARG A 22 0.01 7.94 -6.57
CA ARG A 22 0.71 6.73 -7.02
C ARG A 22 0.07 6.21 -8.30
N GLN A 23 0.91 5.70 -9.20
CA GLN A 23 0.50 5.05 -10.44
C GLN A 23 0.97 3.59 -10.42
N PRO A 24 0.32 2.73 -9.61
CA PRO A 24 0.71 1.32 -9.46
C PRO A 24 0.78 0.59 -10.80
N GLU A 25 -0.07 0.96 -11.77
CA GLU A 25 -0.11 0.44 -13.14
C GLU A 25 1.21 0.58 -13.91
N ARG A 26 2.09 1.48 -13.47
CA ARG A 26 3.43 1.71 -14.05
C ARG A 26 4.54 0.93 -13.34
N THR A 27 4.22 0.19 -12.29
CA THR A 27 5.23 -0.57 -11.52
C THR A 27 5.41 -1.97 -12.10
N ALA A 28 6.65 -2.48 -12.09
CA ALA A 28 6.97 -3.82 -12.60
C ALA A 28 6.16 -4.92 -11.90
N ALA A 29 6.02 -4.84 -10.57
CA ALA A 29 5.24 -5.82 -9.80
C ALA A 29 3.77 -5.87 -10.22
N TYR A 30 3.15 -4.70 -10.44
CA TYR A 30 1.78 -4.64 -10.93
C TYR A 30 1.67 -5.26 -12.33
N GLN A 31 2.56 -4.86 -13.24
CA GLN A 31 2.54 -5.35 -14.62
C GLN A 31 2.73 -6.87 -14.67
N ILE A 32 3.67 -7.43 -13.91
CA ILE A 32 3.86 -8.90 -13.85
C ILE A 32 2.58 -9.61 -13.44
N VAL A 33 1.94 -9.16 -12.35
CA VAL A 33 0.69 -9.78 -11.89
C VAL A 33 -0.42 -9.58 -12.93
N GLN A 34 -0.56 -8.38 -13.48
CA GLN A 34 -1.59 -8.07 -14.46
C GLN A 34 -1.49 -8.95 -15.72
N HIS A 35 -0.28 -9.17 -16.22
CA HIS A 35 -0.06 -9.92 -17.46
C HIS A 35 -0.15 -11.44 -17.26
N HIS A 36 0.21 -11.95 -16.07
CA HIS A 36 0.41 -13.39 -15.89
C HIS A 36 -0.57 -14.07 -14.93
N LEU A 37 -1.38 -13.32 -14.16
CA LEU A 37 -2.25 -13.91 -13.13
C LEU A 37 -3.19 -14.97 -13.69
N GLU A 38 -3.95 -14.66 -14.74
CA GLU A 38 -4.93 -15.61 -15.29
C GLU A 38 -4.28 -16.85 -15.89
N THR A 39 -3.20 -16.68 -16.66
CA THR A 39 -2.43 -17.79 -17.25
C THR A 39 -1.84 -18.69 -16.17
N TRP A 40 -1.32 -18.10 -15.09
CA TRP A 40 -0.79 -18.88 -13.96
C TRP A 40 -1.91 -19.63 -13.22
N LEU A 41 -3.05 -19.00 -12.97
CA LEU A 41 -4.20 -19.64 -12.32
C LEU A 41 -4.75 -20.81 -13.14
N SER A 42 -4.88 -20.65 -14.46
CA SER A 42 -5.37 -21.71 -15.34
C SER A 42 -4.41 -22.90 -15.39
N SER A 43 -3.13 -22.64 -15.71
CA SER A 43 -2.11 -23.69 -15.84
C SER A 43 -1.88 -24.44 -14.52
N THR A 44 -1.93 -23.76 -13.38
CA THR A 44 -1.76 -24.40 -12.06
C THR A 44 -2.94 -25.31 -11.72
N ARG A 45 -4.17 -24.91 -12.07
CA ARG A 45 -5.38 -25.73 -11.85
C ARG A 45 -5.42 -26.95 -12.78
N GLU A 46 -5.00 -26.78 -14.02
CA GLU A 46 -4.91 -27.88 -15.00
C GLU A 46 -3.86 -28.93 -14.60
N ALA A 47 -2.72 -28.49 -14.06
CA ALA A 47 -1.65 -29.39 -13.62
C ALA A 47 -2.00 -30.18 -12.34
N HIS A 48 -2.94 -29.67 -11.53
CA HIS A 48 -3.29 -30.23 -10.22
C HIS A 48 -4.82 -30.22 -9.99
N PRO A 49 -5.59 -31.01 -10.78
CA PRO A 49 -7.06 -30.93 -10.78
C PRO A 49 -7.72 -31.49 -9.52
N ASP A 50 -7.08 -32.46 -8.86
CA ASP A 50 -7.59 -33.10 -7.63
C ASP A 50 -7.15 -32.38 -6.34
N ASP A 51 -6.25 -31.40 -6.47
CA ASP A 51 -5.75 -30.60 -5.36
C ASP A 51 -6.44 -29.23 -5.31
N ASN A 52 -6.22 -28.49 -4.22
CA ASN A 52 -6.46 -27.05 -4.17
C ASN A 52 -5.12 -26.32 -4.37
N PRO A 53 -4.56 -26.26 -5.59
CA PRO A 53 -3.17 -25.87 -5.80
C PRO A 53 -2.94 -24.38 -5.59
N VAL A 54 -4.00 -23.57 -5.59
CA VAL A 54 -3.96 -22.15 -5.27
C VAL A 54 -4.93 -21.87 -4.12
N PRO A 55 -4.44 -21.69 -2.89
CA PRO A 55 -5.31 -21.33 -1.78
C PRO A 55 -6.10 -20.06 -2.10
N TYR A 56 -7.39 -20.05 -1.76
CA TYR A 56 -8.32 -18.94 -2.06
C TYR A 56 -7.77 -17.56 -1.67
N TYR A 57 -7.08 -17.46 -0.54
CA TYR A 57 -6.52 -16.20 -0.07
C TYR A 57 -5.42 -15.65 -0.99
N VAL A 58 -4.68 -16.51 -1.70
CA VAL A 58 -3.61 -16.10 -2.63
C VAL A 58 -4.21 -15.42 -3.86
N GLU A 59 -5.17 -16.08 -4.51
CA GLU A 59 -5.86 -15.52 -5.67
C GLU A 59 -6.59 -14.23 -5.29
N ARG A 60 -7.35 -14.25 -4.20
CA ARG A 60 -8.07 -13.07 -3.69
C ARG A 60 -7.12 -11.89 -3.49
N ASP A 61 -5.95 -12.12 -2.89
CA ASP A 61 -5.01 -11.04 -2.56
C ASP A 61 -4.28 -10.53 -3.81
N LEU A 62 -3.98 -11.38 -4.79
CA LEU A 62 -3.45 -10.98 -6.10
C LEU A 62 -4.45 -10.14 -6.90
N ARG A 63 -5.73 -10.54 -6.92
CA ARG A 63 -6.81 -9.77 -7.56
C ARG A 63 -6.98 -8.41 -6.90
N LYS A 64 -7.06 -8.36 -5.56
CA LYS A 64 -7.12 -7.09 -4.80
C LYS A 64 -5.88 -6.22 -4.99
N PHE A 65 -4.71 -6.81 -5.20
CA PHE A 65 -3.48 -6.06 -5.49
C PHE A 65 -3.61 -5.26 -6.80
N LEU A 66 -4.24 -5.82 -7.84
CA LEU A 66 -4.50 -5.13 -9.10
C LEU A 66 -5.51 -3.98 -8.98
N GLU A 67 -6.37 -3.99 -7.97
CA GLU A 67 -7.30 -2.89 -7.69
C GLU A 67 -6.64 -1.75 -6.89
N CYS A 68 -5.58 -2.07 -6.15
CA CYS A 68 -5.00 -1.17 -5.15
C CYS A 68 -4.36 0.06 -5.78
N GLY A 69 -4.87 1.26 -5.45
CA GLY A 69 -4.31 2.53 -5.93
C GLY A 69 -4.79 2.95 -7.33
N ILE A 70 -5.70 2.18 -7.94
CA ILE A 70 -6.32 2.47 -9.22
C ILE A 70 -7.65 3.20 -8.97
N LEU A 71 -7.83 4.39 -9.57
CA LEU A 71 -9.02 5.22 -9.36
C LEU A 71 -10.31 4.56 -9.86
N ALA A 72 -10.24 3.73 -10.91
CA ALA A 72 -11.39 3.01 -11.43
C ALA A 72 -12.01 2.01 -10.43
N HIS A 73 -11.24 1.58 -9.41
CA HIS A 73 -11.71 0.69 -8.35
C HIS A 73 -12.14 1.44 -7.06
N GLY A 74 -12.26 2.77 -7.13
CA GLY A 74 -12.79 3.61 -6.06
C GLY A 74 -11.76 4.56 -5.45
N PHE A 75 -12.26 5.70 -4.98
CA PHE A 75 -11.46 6.76 -4.40
C PHE A 75 -12.24 7.63 -3.41
N ALA A 76 -11.52 8.32 -2.54
CA ALA A 76 -12.02 9.44 -1.76
C ALA A 76 -11.61 10.76 -2.42
N ARG A 77 -12.51 11.74 -2.43
CA ARG A 77 -12.19 13.12 -2.78
C ARG A 77 -11.88 13.89 -1.51
N VAL A 78 -10.70 14.49 -1.44
CA VAL A 78 -10.25 15.32 -0.31
C VAL A 78 -10.10 16.75 -0.78
N ARG A 79 -10.47 17.71 0.07
CA ARG A 79 -10.36 19.15 -0.18
C ARG A 79 -9.42 19.77 0.87
N CYS A 80 -8.39 20.51 0.44
CA CYS A 80 -7.58 21.36 1.35
C CYS A 80 -8.51 22.46 1.87
N GLU A 81 -8.75 22.56 3.17
CA GLU A 81 -9.55 23.66 3.74
C GLU A 81 -8.83 25.02 3.60
N THR A 82 -7.49 25.01 3.52
CA THR A 82 -6.67 26.21 3.41
C THR A 82 -6.64 26.83 2.00
N CYS A 83 -6.57 26.03 0.93
CA CYS A 83 -6.58 26.56 -0.46
C CYS A 83 -7.78 26.15 -1.31
N GLY A 84 -8.64 25.27 -0.83
CA GLY A 84 -9.80 24.78 -1.58
C GLY A 84 -9.50 23.79 -2.70
N GLU A 85 -8.24 23.43 -2.95
CA GLU A 85 -7.87 22.45 -3.98
C GLU A 85 -8.37 21.04 -3.63
N ASN A 86 -8.85 20.31 -4.65
CA ASN A 86 -9.38 18.96 -4.49
C ASN A 86 -8.41 17.95 -5.11
N PHE A 87 -8.20 16.84 -4.42
CA PHE A 87 -7.41 15.72 -4.93
C PHE A 87 -8.08 14.38 -4.63
N LEU A 88 -7.76 13.39 -5.46
CA LEU A 88 -8.32 12.04 -5.35
C LEU A 88 -7.32 11.11 -4.69
N ILE A 89 -7.79 10.36 -3.71
CA ILE A 89 -7.04 9.31 -3.03
C ILE A 89 -7.69 7.98 -3.38
N ALA A 90 -7.00 7.18 -4.19
CA ALA A 90 -7.46 5.83 -4.53
C ALA A 90 -7.49 4.91 -3.29
N TYR A 91 -8.43 3.96 -3.29
CA TYR A 91 -8.52 2.99 -2.21
C TYR A 91 -7.35 2.00 -2.19
N SER A 92 -7.03 1.55 -0.98
CA SER A 92 -5.99 0.57 -0.71
C SER A 92 -6.59 -0.82 -0.57
N CYS A 93 -5.93 -1.87 -1.07
CA CYS A 93 -6.39 -3.26 -0.90
C CYS A 93 -6.40 -3.73 0.56
N LYS A 94 -5.65 -3.06 1.46
CA LYS A 94 -5.46 -3.44 2.87
C LYS A 94 -4.85 -4.84 3.07
N GLY A 95 -4.41 -5.48 1.99
CA GLY A 95 -3.79 -6.80 1.97
C GLY A 95 -2.46 -6.83 2.72
N ARG A 96 -1.97 -8.04 2.97
CA ARG A 96 -0.67 -8.30 3.59
C ARG A 96 0.20 -9.07 2.59
N GLY A 97 1.50 -8.78 2.55
CA GLY A 97 2.45 -9.53 1.71
C GLY A 97 2.73 -8.85 0.37
N ILE A 98 1.91 -9.06 -0.66
CA ILE A 98 2.27 -8.68 -2.05
C ILE A 98 2.28 -7.16 -2.26
N CYS A 99 1.31 -6.44 -1.69
CA CYS A 99 1.21 -5.00 -1.88
C CYS A 99 2.20 -4.24 -0.97
N SER A 100 3.38 -3.90 -1.51
CA SER A 100 4.39 -3.11 -0.81
C SER A 100 3.84 -1.80 -0.24
N SER A 101 2.97 -1.12 -0.99
CA SER A 101 2.32 0.12 -0.55
C SER A 101 1.48 -0.07 0.73
N CYS A 102 0.67 -1.13 0.80
CA CYS A 102 -0.15 -1.42 1.97
C CYS A 102 0.70 -1.93 3.15
N ASN A 103 1.75 -2.71 2.88
CA ASN A 103 2.69 -3.14 3.91
C ASN A 103 3.41 -1.95 4.55
N THR A 104 3.91 -1.01 3.74
CA THR A 104 4.57 0.20 4.26
C THR A 104 3.59 1.07 5.06
N LYS A 105 2.35 1.24 4.59
CA LYS A 105 1.32 1.96 5.35
C LYS A 105 1.06 1.29 6.70
N ARG A 106 0.85 -0.03 6.70
CA ARG A 106 0.62 -0.80 7.93
C ARG A 106 1.82 -0.75 8.87
N LEU A 107 3.04 -0.82 8.35
CA LEU A 107 4.26 -0.64 9.13
C LEU A 107 4.23 0.71 9.83
N PHE A 108 4.01 1.80 9.08
CA PHE A 108 3.96 3.15 9.64
C PHE A 108 2.87 3.33 10.70
N GLU A 109 1.64 2.86 10.44
CA GLU A 109 0.54 2.88 11.42
C GLU A 109 0.90 2.10 12.68
N THR A 110 1.59 0.96 12.53
CA THR A 110 2.07 0.16 13.66
C THR A 110 3.14 0.92 14.45
N SER A 111 4.08 1.58 13.76
CA SER A 111 5.12 2.41 14.40
C SER A 111 4.51 3.50 15.28
N VAL A 112 3.54 4.24 14.74
CA VAL A 112 2.85 5.33 15.45
C VAL A 112 2.12 4.78 16.67
N ASN A 113 1.32 3.72 16.51
CA ASN A 113 0.61 3.09 17.62
C ASN A 113 1.58 2.59 18.72
N LEU A 114 2.73 2.03 18.35
CA LEU A 114 3.73 1.59 19.31
C LEU A 114 4.31 2.77 20.09
N LEU A 115 4.74 3.83 19.39
CA LEU A 115 5.39 5.00 20.01
C LEU A 115 4.44 5.81 20.90
N GLU A 116 3.20 5.99 20.47
CA GLU A 116 2.25 6.87 21.16
C GLU A 116 1.45 6.16 22.26
N HIS A 117 1.19 4.86 22.11
CA HIS A 117 0.21 4.17 22.96
C HIS A 117 0.73 2.92 23.66
N ARG A 118 1.87 2.35 23.27
CA ARG A 118 2.33 1.05 23.79
C ARG A 118 3.67 1.09 24.48
N PHE A 119 4.62 1.90 23.99
CA PHE A 119 5.93 1.99 24.61
C PHE A 119 5.88 2.89 25.86
N PRO A 120 6.50 2.45 26.97
CA PRO A 120 6.73 3.34 28.09
C PRO A 120 7.74 4.44 27.70
N GLN A 121 7.72 5.56 28.43
CA GLN A 121 8.61 6.70 28.21
C GLN A 121 10.04 6.41 28.71
N VAL A 122 10.67 5.41 28.10
CA VAL A 122 12.04 4.97 28.36
C VAL A 122 12.73 4.72 27.00
N PRO A 123 14.07 4.78 26.92
CA PRO A 123 14.76 4.45 25.68
C PRO A 123 14.44 3.03 25.20
N VAL A 124 13.91 2.90 23.97
CA VAL A 124 13.61 1.62 23.32
C VAL A 124 14.54 1.42 22.12
N ARG A 125 14.99 0.18 21.90
CA ARG A 125 15.79 -0.22 20.73
C ARG A 125 15.01 -1.23 19.89
N GLN A 126 14.82 -0.92 18.61
CA GLN A 126 14.27 -1.86 17.64
C GLN A 126 15.36 -2.80 17.13
N TRP A 127 15.12 -4.11 17.20
CA TRP A 127 15.94 -5.13 16.55
C TRP A 127 15.20 -5.66 15.33
N VAL A 128 15.87 -5.68 14.18
CA VAL A 128 15.33 -6.27 12.95
C VAL A 128 16.21 -7.47 12.61
N ILE A 129 15.60 -8.65 12.59
CA ILE A 129 16.27 -9.89 12.18
C ILE A 129 15.88 -10.16 10.73
N ALA A 130 16.85 -10.07 9.82
CA ALA A 130 16.70 -10.54 8.45
C ALA A 130 17.12 -12.01 8.41
N LEU A 131 16.17 -12.92 8.17
CA LEU A 131 16.48 -14.32 7.93
C LEU A 131 16.91 -14.48 6.46
N PRO A 132 18.03 -15.16 6.17
CA PRO A 132 18.37 -15.53 4.81
C PRO A 132 17.29 -16.46 4.24
N LYS A 133 17.14 -16.42 2.91
CA LYS A 133 16.30 -17.36 2.17
C LYS A 133 16.89 -18.76 2.22
#